data_AF-A0AAW1JGQ8-F1
#
_entry.id   AF-A0AAW1JGQ8-F1
#
_cell.length_a   1.000
_cell.length_b   1.000
_cell.length_c   1.000
_cell.angle_alpha   90.00
_cell.angle_beta   90.00
_cell.angle_gamma   90.00
#
_symmetry.space_group_name_H-M   'P 1'
#
loop_
_entity.id
_entity.type
_entity.pdbx_description
1 polymer ?
#
loop_
_entity_poly.entity_id
_entity_poly.type
_entity_poly.pdbx_seq_one_letter_code
_entity_poly.pdbx_strand_id
1 'polypeptide(L)'
;MPQFTKKSPKGTVEYYATNRLLALQWSDKGDVTMLTSIHNSSMITTPTHNDENRQKPACVTDSNANMGGVDRTDMLLSSIESVRKSIKWYKKVFFHLMD
;
A
#
# COMPACT_ATOMS: atom_id res chain seq x y z
N MET A 1 8.99 1.59 19.23
CA MET A 1 8.98 1.46 17.76
C MET A 1 10.45 1.48 17.31
N PRO A 2 10.89 0.60 16.38
CA PRO A 2 12.26 0.62 15.90
C PRO A 2 12.59 2.01 15.33
N GLN A 3 13.81 2.47 15.57
CA GLN A 3 14.30 3.77 15.13
C GLN A 3 15.10 3.55 13.86
N PHE A 4 14.56 3.99 12.72
CA PHE A 4 15.24 3.89 11.43
C PHE A 4 16.04 5.15 11.12
N THR A 5 17.01 5.01 10.23
CA THR A 5 17.87 6.11 9.79
C THR A 5 17.08 7.12 8.94
N LYS A 6 17.00 8.38 9.36
CA LYS A 6 16.18 9.42 8.68
C LYS A 6 16.61 9.80 7.26
N LYS A 7 17.84 9.45 6.87
CA LYS A 7 18.42 9.78 5.55
C LYS A 7 19.34 8.65 5.13
N SER A 8 18.79 7.69 4.40
CA SER A 8 19.57 6.62 3.80
C SER A 8 19.70 6.84 2.28
N PRO A 9 20.75 6.31 1.64
CA PRO A 9 20.88 6.39 0.18
C PRO A 9 19.72 5.71 -0.54
N LYS A 10 19.35 6.24 -1.70
CA LYS A 10 18.30 5.66 -2.54
C LYS A 10 18.62 4.20 -2.89
N GLY A 11 17.63 3.33 -2.76
CA GLY A 11 17.72 1.89 -3.00
C GLY A 11 18.17 1.07 -1.78
N THR A 12 18.55 1.72 -0.67
CA THR A 12 18.93 1.00 0.55
C THR A 12 17.72 0.57 1.37
N VAL A 13 17.92 -0.49 2.17
CA VAL A 13 16.91 -1.09 3.04
C VAL A 13 17.51 -1.28 4.42
N GLU A 14 16.78 -0.80 5.43
CA GLU A 14 17.05 -1.07 6.84
C GLU A 14 15.90 -1.92 7.40
N TYR A 15 16.18 -2.94 8.20
CA TYR A 15 15.12 -3.76 8.78
C TYR A 15 15.46 -4.28 10.17
N TYR A 16 14.41 -4.48 10.97
CA TYR A 16 14.44 -5.13 12.27
C TYR A 16 13.46 -6.30 12.23
N ALA A 17 13.93 -7.49 12.58
CA ALA A 17 13.12 -8.70 12.54
C ALA A 17 13.07 -9.38 13.91
N THR A 18 11.92 -9.96 14.19
CA THR A 18 11.71 -10.98 15.23
C THR A 18 11.23 -12.26 14.52
N ASN A 19 11.03 -13.36 15.27
CA ASN A 19 10.52 -14.60 14.68
C ASN A 19 9.14 -14.48 13.98
N ARG A 20 8.38 -13.41 14.24
CA ARG A 20 7.01 -13.24 13.73
C ARG A 20 6.74 -11.91 13.04
N LEU A 21 7.62 -10.93 13.18
CA LEU A 21 7.40 -9.57 12.69
C LEU A 21 8.68 -9.02 12.06
N LEU A 22 8.51 -8.36 10.94
CA LEU A 22 9.53 -7.63 10.22
C LEU A 22 9.08 -6.16 10.13
N ALA A 23 9.88 -5.27 10.69
CA ALA A 23 9.80 -3.84 10.45
C ALA A 23 10.88 -3.48 9.42
N LEU A 24 10.50 -2.84 8.32
CA LEU A 24 11.38 -2.56 7.18
C LEU A 24 11.22 -1.11 6.74
N GLN A 25 12.32 -0.41 6.50
CA GLN A 25 12.36 0.89 5.85
C GLN A 25 13.13 0.76 4.52
N TRP A 26 12.53 1.25 3.44
CA TRP A 26 13.14 1.31 2.12
C TRP A 26 13.13 2.74 1.61
N SER A 27 14.28 3.24 1.16
CA SER A 27 14.41 4.61 0.67
C SER A 27 14.40 4.64 -0.86
N ASP A 28 13.37 5.26 -1.44
CA ASP A 28 13.28 5.51 -2.89
C ASP A 28 13.25 7.02 -3.18
N LYS A 29 12.13 7.58 -3.68
CA LYS A 29 11.92 9.05 -3.71
C LYS A 29 11.70 9.61 -2.31
N GLY A 30 11.25 8.76 -1.39
CA GLY A 30 11.11 9.01 0.04
C GLY A 30 11.18 7.69 0.79
N ASP A 31 11.16 7.77 2.12
CA ASP A 31 11.25 6.59 2.97
C ASP A 31 9.89 5.91 3.09
N VAL A 32 9.83 4.64 2.69
CA VAL A 32 8.67 3.77 2.84
C VAL A 32 8.93 2.84 4.02
N THR A 33 8.09 2.92 5.06
CA THR A 33 8.19 2.05 6.24
C THR A 33 7.04 1.04 6.24
N MET A 34 7.37 -0.23 6.46
CA MET A 34 6.44 -1.35 6.47
C MET A 34 6.59 -2.17 7.76
N LEU A 35 5.47 -2.68 8.27
CA LEU A 35 5.44 -3.69 9.32
C LEU A 35 4.64 -4.88 8.82
N THR A 36 5.22 -6.08 8.88
CA THR A 36 4.61 -7.29 8.31
C THR A 36 4.92 -8.52 9.16
N SER A 37 4.00 -9.48 9.20
CA SER A 37 4.17 -10.76 9.89
C SER A 37 4.42 -11.95 8.96
N ILE A 38 4.28 -11.75 7.64
CA ILE A 38 4.28 -12.82 6.63
C ILE A 38 5.50 -12.80 5.72
N HIS A 39 6.18 -11.66 5.62
CA HIS A 39 7.27 -11.44 4.66
C HIS A 39 8.63 -11.47 5.35
N ASN A 40 9.65 -11.84 4.57
CA ASN A 40 11.06 -11.69 4.94
C ASN A 40 11.65 -10.41 4.32
N SER A 41 12.90 -10.07 4.66
CA SER A 41 13.61 -8.88 4.15
C SER A 41 14.11 -9.04 2.71
N SER A 42 13.48 -9.89 1.90
CA SER A 42 13.90 -10.17 0.52
C SER A 42 13.61 -8.99 -0.41
N MET A 43 14.54 -8.74 -1.32
CA MET A 43 14.40 -7.79 -2.41
C MET A 43 14.02 -8.53 -3.69
N ILE A 44 13.09 -7.97 -4.45
CA ILE A 44 12.68 -8.48 -5.75
C ILE A 44 12.94 -7.44 -6.83
N THR A 45 13.36 -7.91 -8.00
CA THR A 45 13.44 -7.06 -9.19
C THR A 45 12.05 -6.93 -9.77
N THR A 46 11.58 -5.69 -9.89
CA THR A 46 10.33 -5.37 -10.56
C THR A 46 10.63 -4.52 -11.80
N PRO A 47 10.03 -4.85 -12.96
CA PRO A 47 10.10 -3.97 -14.11
C PRO A 47 9.39 -2.66 -13.78
N THR A 48 10.03 -1.54 -14.09
CA THR A 48 9.40 -0.22 -14.00
C THR A 48 8.85 0.19 -15.37
N HIS A 49 7.95 1.16 -15.40
CA HIS A 49 7.34 1.68 -16.65
C HIS A 49 8.36 2.18 -17.70
N ASN A 50 9.60 2.47 -17.30
CA ASN A 50 10.68 2.95 -18.15
C ASN A 50 11.72 1.86 -18.49
N ASP A 51 11.37 0.57 -18.40
CA ASP A 51 12.27 -0.58 -18.63
C ASP A 51 13.52 -0.66 -17.72
N GLU A 52 13.60 0.20 -16.70
CA GLU A 52 14.59 0.04 -15.64
C GLU A 52 14.11 -1.04 -14.65
N ASN A 53 14.91 -2.10 -14.53
CA ASN A 53 14.77 -3.08 -13.47
C ASN A 53 15.10 -2.42 -12.12
N ARG A 54 14.12 -2.32 -11.22
CA ARG A 54 14.32 -1.78 -9.87
C ARG A 54 14.14 -2.84 -8.80
N GLN A 55 15.10 -2.85 -7.88
CA GLN A 55 15.05 -3.67 -6.67
C GLN A 55 14.16 -2.99 -5.62
N LYS A 56 13.14 -3.70 -5.15
CA LYS A 56 12.19 -3.25 -4.13
C LYS A 56 11.95 -4.38 -3.14
N PRO A 57 11.63 -4.11 -1.87
CA PRO A 57 11.28 -5.16 -0.92
C PRO A 57 10.02 -5.90 -1.39
N ALA A 58 10.00 -7.23 -1.26
CA ALA A 58 8.85 -8.05 -1.63
C ALA A 58 7.56 -7.58 -0.93
N CYS A 59 7.66 -7.25 0.36
CA CYS A 59 6.53 -6.76 1.15
C CYS A 59 5.93 -5.46 0.63
N VAL A 60 6.73 -4.58 0.01
CA VAL A 60 6.24 -3.31 -0.58
C VAL A 60 5.48 -3.60 -1.87
N THR A 61 5.96 -4.54 -2.68
CA THR A 61 5.29 -4.93 -3.92
C THR A 61 3.95 -5.60 -3.64
N ASP A 62 3.90 -6.55 -2.71
CA ASP A 62 2.67 -7.24 -2.34
C ASP A 62 1.68 -6.28 -1.68
N SER A 63 2.17 -5.39 -0.82
CA SER A 63 1.34 -4.31 -0.27
C SER A 63 0.70 -3.45 -1.36
N ASN A 64 1.46 -3.00 -2.36
CA ASN A 64 0.94 -2.19 -3.45
C ASN A 64 -0.08 -2.95 -4.32
N ALA A 65 0.11 -4.26 -4.50
CA ALA A 65 -0.82 -5.09 -5.25
C ALA A 65 -2.17 -5.25 -4.52
N ASN A 66 -2.14 -5.31 -3.19
CA ASN A 66 -3.31 -5.65 -2.37
C ASN A 66 -4.03 -4.44 -1.76
N MET A 67 -3.34 -3.31 -1.51
CA MET A 67 -3.93 -2.14 -0.85
C MET A 67 -4.98 -1.41 -1.71
N GLY A 68 -4.92 -1.53 -3.04
CA GLY A 68 -5.81 -0.80 -3.95
C GLY A 68 -7.26 -1.29 -4.00
N GLY A 69 -7.64 -2.31 -3.22
CA GLY A 69 -9.00 -2.88 -3.25
C GLY A 69 -10.08 -1.85 -2.90
N VAL A 70 -9.90 -1.13 -1.79
CA VAL A 70 -10.86 -0.13 -1.30
C VAL A 70 -10.96 1.04 -2.28
N ASP A 71 -9.83 1.58 -2.73
CA ASP A 71 -9.81 2.71 -3.67
C ASP A 71 -10.46 2.35 -5.01
N ARG A 72 -10.25 1.12 -5.49
CA ARG A 72 -10.92 0.63 -6.72
C ARG A 72 -12.43 0.53 -6.54
N THR A 73 -12.88 0.01 -5.39
CA THR A 73 -14.31 -0.05 -5.10
C THR A 73 -14.92 1.34 -4.98
N ASP A 74 -14.24 2.28 -4.31
CA ASP A 74 -14.69 3.67 -4.20
C ASP A 74 -14.74 4.37 -5.56
N MET A 75 -13.73 4.15 -6.42
CA MET A 75 -13.73 4.64 -7.80
C MET A 75 -14.93 4.11 -8.59
N LEU A 76 -15.22 2.81 -8.51
CA LEU A 76 -16.39 2.22 -9.17
C LEU A 76 -17.70 2.82 -8.63
N LEU A 77 -17.84 2.93 -7.31
CA LEU A 77 -19.00 3.54 -6.67
C LEU A 77 -19.17 5.02 -7.06
N SER A 78 -18.08 5.75 -7.23
CA SER A 78 -18.12 7.15 -7.70
C SER A 78 -18.58 7.29 -9.15
N SER A 79 -18.37 6.24 -9.97
CA SER A 79 -18.80 6.20 -11.36
C SER A 79 -20.28 5.81 -11.53
N ILE A 80 -20.87 5.16 -10.52
CA ILE A 80 -22.28 4.76 -10.54
C ILE A 80 -23.13 5.96 -10.09
N GLU A 81 -23.96 6.48 -11.01
CA GLU A 81 -24.81 7.68 -10.80
C GLU A 81 -25.89 7.51 -9.71
N SER A 82 -25.97 6.35 -9.05
CA SER A 82 -27.01 5.98 -8.09
C SER A 82 -27.00 6.76 -6.78
N VAL A 83 -26.01 7.64 -6.54
CA VAL A 83 -26.02 8.58 -5.41
C VAL A 83 -27.08 9.67 -5.66
N ARG A 84 -28.36 9.31 -5.57
CA ARG A 84 -29.47 10.27 -5.58
C ARG A 84 -29.29 11.22 -4.40
N LYS A 85 -29.20 12.53 -4.68
CA LYS A 85 -29.09 13.56 -3.63
C LYS A 85 -30.26 13.40 -2.64
N SER A 86 -29.96 13.12 -1.38
CA SER A 86 -30.94 12.98 -0.31
C SER A 86 -30.48 13.68 0.95
N ILE A 87 -31.39 14.42 1.59
CA ILE A 87 -31.14 15.10 2.88
C ILE A 87 -31.12 14.08 4.04
N LYS A 88 -31.77 12.94 3.88
CA LYS A 88 -31.90 11.92 4.92
C LYS A 88 -30.76 10.89 4.81
N TRP A 89 -29.85 10.86 5.79
CA TRP A 89 -28.65 10.01 5.77
C TRP A 89 -28.92 8.51 5.59
N TYR A 90 -29.99 7.98 6.17
CA TYR A 90 -30.33 6.55 6.07
C TYR A 90 -30.69 6.13 4.64
N LYS A 91 -31.24 7.04 3.83
CA LYS A 91 -31.53 6.76 2.42
C LYS A 91 -30.24 6.60 1.61
N LYS A 92 -29.19 7.35 1.95
CA LYS A 92 -27.88 7.23 1.31
C LYS A 92 -27.27 5.84 1.54
N VAL A 93 -27.38 5.31 2.77
CA VAL A 93 -26.93 3.94 3.10
C VAL A 93 -27.76 2.89 2.36
N PHE A 94 -29.09 3.04 2.31
CA PHE A 94 -29.95 2.11 1.57
C PHE A 94 -29.60 2.03 0.08
N PHE A 95 -29.40 3.17 -0.59
CA PHE A 95 -29.02 3.17 -2.01
C PHE A 95 -27.62 2.60 -2.23
N HIS A 96 -26.67 2.91 -1.34
CA HIS A 96 -25.32 2.35 -1.40
C HIS A 96 -25.26 0.81 -1.20
N LEU A 97 -26.24 0.23 -0.49
CA LEU A 97 -26.36 -1.23 -0.33
C LEU A 97 -27.08 -1.91 -1.50
N MET A 98 -27.83 -1.15 -2.29
CA MET A 98 -28.58 -1.64 -3.45
C MET A 98 -27.77 -1.58 -4.75
N ASP A 99 -26.73 -0.74 -4.79
CA ASP A 99 -25.71 -0.70 -5.83
C ASP A 99 -24.76 -1.91 -5.73
#